data_AF-A0A660QSG1-F1
#
_entry.id   AF-A0A660QSG1-F1
#
_cell.length_a   1.000
_cell.length_b   1.000
_cell.length_c   1.000
_cell.angle_alpha   90.00
_cell.angle_beta   90.00
_cell.angle_gamma   90.00
#
_symmetry.space_group_name_H-M   'P 1'
#
loop_
_entity.id
_entity.type
_entity.pdbx_description
1 polymer ?
#
loop_
_entity_poly.entity_id
_entity_poly.type
_entity_poly.pdbx_seq_one_letter_code
_entity_poly.pdbx_strand_id
1 'polypeptide(L)'
;MRMWAGVDGKFMEAKFVAVIGDKVVLKDARGKQRKIPLAQLSDEDRLFTELARPPKFNIDFSKKSSQRSIDKGPYNHGGIIWLEKVCDFVFTTKLRQRSAGKYNHELKVEFFAIGEEIDGDNYILLDRQTSRFTPTKENGQSHSFHGVPVALHVRDWSQISMYRGQKYGGYLVVVTDSRGKVVDVGSSHKWLPGLLSKLREFPVSRHFDKTGARVAPPRPIIWY
;
A
#
# COMPACT_ATOMS: atom_id res chain seq x y z
N MET A 1 28.60 -8.04 -12.15
CA MET A 1 28.54 -8.64 -13.50
C MET A 1 27.63 -9.85 -13.44
N ARG A 2 27.07 -10.31 -14.56
CA ARG A 2 26.44 -11.64 -14.65
C ARG A 2 26.79 -12.28 -15.99
N MET A 3 26.68 -13.60 -16.05
CA MET A 3 26.70 -14.33 -17.30
C MET A 3 25.32 -14.21 -17.97
N TRP A 4 25.32 -13.92 -19.25
CA TRP A 4 24.15 -13.87 -20.13
C TRP A 4 24.31 -14.97 -21.16
N ALA A 5 23.22 -15.68 -21.44
CA ALA A 5 23.12 -16.74 -22.42
C ALA A 5 22.24 -16.29 -23.59
N GLY A 6 22.77 -16.46 -24.80
CA GLY A 6 22.01 -16.34 -26.04
C GLY A 6 21.28 -17.64 -26.37
N VAL A 7 20.21 -17.54 -27.15
CA VAL A 7 19.51 -18.71 -27.72
C VAL A 7 20.40 -19.52 -28.67
N ASP A 8 21.48 -18.92 -29.18
CA ASP A 8 22.50 -19.56 -30.01
C ASP A 8 23.57 -20.30 -29.20
N GLY A 9 23.40 -20.40 -27.88
CA GLY A 9 24.34 -21.06 -26.96
C GLY A 9 25.59 -20.23 -26.65
N LYS A 10 25.69 -18.98 -27.12
CA LYS A 10 26.81 -18.10 -26.78
C LYS A 10 26.59 -17.48 -25.41
N PHE A 11 27.67 -17.41 -24.64
CA PHE A 11 27.68 -16.76 -23.33
C PHE A 11 28.46 -15.46 -23.38
N MET A 12 28.04 -14.49 -22.58
CA MET A 12 28.81 -13.27 -22.37
C MET A 12 28.67 -12.77 -20.95
N GLU A 13 29.78 -12.32 -20.37
CA GLU A 13 29.76 -11.66 -19.08
C GLU A 13 29.56 -10.15 -19.26
N ALA A 14 28.49 -9.61 -18.68
CA ALA A 14 28.20 -8.18 -18.76
C ALA A 14 27.27 -7.69 -17.64
N LYS A 15 27.24 -6.37 -17.46
CA LYS A 15 26.30 -5.66 -16.58
C LYS A 15 25.10 -5.18 -17.40
N PHE A 16 23.89 -5.40 -16.89
CA PHE A 16 22.67 -4.79 -17.42
C PHE A 16 22.73 -3.26 -17.31
N VAL A 17 22.42 -2.56 -18.39
CA VAL A 17 22.34 -1.08 -18.40
C VAL A 17 20.89 -0.63 -18.54
N ALA A 18 20.22 -1.02 -19.62
CA ALA A 18 18.85 -0.60 -19.92
C ALA A 18 18.22 -1.51 -20.99
N VAL A 19 16.93 -1.33 -21.24
CA VAL A 19 16.27 -1.83 -22.45
C VAL A 19 15.79 -0.64 -23.25
N ILE A 20 16.10 -0.62 -24.54
CA ILE A 20 15.68 0.42 -25.49
C ILE A 20 14.97 -0.27 -26.65
N GLY A 21 13.66 -0.02 -26.79
CA GLY A 21 12.82 -0.76 -27.73
C GLY A 21 12.76 -2.25 -27.35
N ASP A 22 13.13 -3.11 -28.28
CA ASP A 22 13.22 -4.56 -28.12
C ASP A 22 14.65 -5.07 -27.82
N LYS A 23 15.60 -4.16 -27.53
CA LYS A 23 17.01 -4.49 -27.31
C LYS A 23 17.44 -4.22 -25.88
N VAL A 24 18.12 -5.19 -25.30
CA VAL A 24 18.86 -5.07 -24.05
C VAL A 24 20.22 -4.44 -24.31
N VAL A 25 20.59 -3.45 -23.51
CA VAL A 25 21.91 -2.81 -23.52
C VAL A 25 22.73 -3.42 -22.39
N LEU A 26 23.80 -4.11 -22.75
CA LEU A 26 24.76 -4.71 -21.82
C LEU A 26 26.11 -3.99 -21.91
N LYS A 27 26.78 -3.83 -20.76
CA LYS A 27 28.13 -3.25 -20.68
C LYS A 27 29.12 -4.30 -20.18
N ASP A 28 30.14 -4.59 -20.98
CA ASP A 28 31.19 -5.55 -20.61
C ASP A 28 32.20 -4.96 -19.61
N ALA A 29 33.15 -5.78 -19.14
CA ALA A 29 34.17 -5.37 -18.16
C ALA A 29 35.09 -4.26 -18.68
N ARG A 30 35.25 -4.16 -20.00
CA ARG A 30 36.04 -3.11 -20.67
C ARG A 30 35.24 -1.83 -20.88
N GLY A 31 33.97 -1.83 -20.47
CA GLY A 31 33.07 -0.70 -20.57
C GLY A 31 32.38 -0.52 -21.93
N LYS A 32 32.60 -1.44 -22.88
CA LYS A 32 31.94 -1.40 -24.19
C LYS A 32 30.49 -1.83 -24.05
N GLN A 33 29.58 -1.04 -24.64
CA GLN A 33 28.16 -1.36 -24.66
C GLN A 33 27.79 -2.18 -25.90
N ARG A 34 26.94 -3.18 -25.74
CA ARG A 34 26.36 -3.98 -26.82
C ARG A 34 24.84 -3.98 -26.69
N LYS A 35 24.15 -3.83 -27.82
CA LYS A 35 22.68 -3.88 -27.90
C LYS A 35 22.30 -5.25 -28.47
N ILE A 36 21.59 -6.05 -27.69
CA ILE A 36 21.20 -7.41 -28.04
C ILE A 36 19.68 -7.48 -28.07
N PRO A 37 19.05 -7.94 -29.17
CA PRO A 37 17.62 -8.19 -29.21
C PRO A 37 17.17 -9.13 -28.09
N LEU A 38 16.07 -8.80 -27.41
CA LEU A 38 15.48 -9.63 -26.34
C LEU A 38 15.15 -11.06 -26.83
N ALA A 39 14.75 -11.18 -28.10
CA ALA A 39 14.45 -12.46 -28.74
C ALA A 39 15.69 -13.38 -28.85
N GLN A 40 16.89 -12.82 -28.80
CA GLN A 40 18.15 -13.58 -28.86
C GLN A 40 18.66 -13.99 -27.47
N LEU A 41 18.06 -13.50 -26.39
CA LEU A 41 18.40 -13.92 -25.03
C LEU A 41 17.62 -15.16 -24.62
N SER A 42 18.25 -15.98 -23.77
CA SER A 42 17.61 -17.08 -23.05
C SER A 42 16.37 -16.59 -22.29
N ASP A 43 15.44 -17.51 -21.99
CA ASP A 43 14.22 -17.18 -21.26
C ASP A 43 14.53 -16.63 -19.86
N GLU A 44 15.57 -17.14 -19.20
CA GLU A 44 16.01 -16.68 -17.88
C GLU A 44 16.54 -15.24 -17.93
N ASP A 45 17.38 -14.92 -18.91
CA ASP A 45 17.92 -13.56 -19.08
C ASP A 45 16.84 -12.57 -19.52
N ARG A 46 15.90 -13.02 -20.34
CA ARG A 46 14.74 -12.22 -20.72
C ARG A 46 13.89 -11.91 -19.49
N LEU A 47 13.56 -12.92 -18.67
CA LEU A 47 12.84 -12.74 -17.42
C LEU A 47 13.57 -11.76 -16.49
N PHE A 48 14.89 -11.89 -16.36
CA PHE A 48 15.68 -10.95 -15.57
C PHE A 48 15.55 -9.51 -16.08
N THR A 49 15.58 -9.29 -17.40
CA THR A 49 15.48 -7.94 -17.97
C THR A 49 14.10 -7.32 -17.79
N GLU A 50 13.04 -8.13 -17.85
CA GLU A 50 11.67 -7.68 -17.60
C GLU A 50 11.51 -7.27 -16.13
N LEU A 51 11.95 -8.13 -15.21
CA LEU A 51 11.93 -7.85 -13.77
C LEU A 51 12.88 -6.72 -13.35
N ALA A 52 13.95 -6.45 -14.11
CA ALA A 52 14.86 -5.33 -13.86
C ALA A 52 14.23 -3.96 -14.17
N ARG A 53 13.07 -3.93 -14.82
CA ARG A 53 12.33 -2.71 -15.19
C ARG A 53 10.96 -2.67 -14.52
N PRO A 54 10.92 -2.51 -13.19
CA PRO A 54 9.65 -2.44 -12.48
C PRO A 54 8.80 -1.26 -13.00
N PRO A 55 7.49 -1.46 -13.23
CA PRO A 55 6.60 -0.40 -13.66
C PRO A 55 6.43 0.64 -12.57
N LYS A 56 6.16 1.88 -12.98
CA LYS A 56 5.68 2.94 -12.07
C LYS A 56 4.18 3.08 -12.21
N PHE A 57 3.49 3.22 -11.10
CA PHE A 57 2.05 3.36 -11.03
C PHE A 57 1.65 4.79 -10.61
N ASN A 58 0.51 5.22 -11.11
CA ASN A 58 -0.30 6.19 -10.40
C ASN A 58 -1.15 5.41 -9.38
N ILE A 59 -0.97 5.68 -8.09
CA ILE A 59 -1.68 5.03 -7.00
C ILE A 59 -2.70 6.03 -6.46
N ASP A 60 -3.95 5.89 -6.91
CA ASP A 60 -5.06 6.72 -6.48
C ASP A 60 -5.76 6.04 -5.30
N PHE A 61 -5.83 6.75 -4.18
CA PHE A 61 -6.57 6.33 -3.00
C PHE A 61 -7.84 7.15 -2.86
N SER A 62 -8.96 6.50 -2.54
CA SER A 62 -10.19 7.19 -2.17
C SER A 62 -10.86 6.51 -0.98
N LYS A 63 -11.65 7.31 -0.26
CA LYS A 63 -12.48 6.86 0.85
C LYS A 63 -13.89 7.39 0.66
N LYS A 64 -14.88 6.54 0.89
CA LYS A 64 -16.28 6.95 1.04
C LYS A 64 -16.63 6.90 2.52
N SER A 65 -17.32 7.91 3.02
CA SER A 65 -17.74 7.99 4.41
C SER A 65 -19.25 8.13 4.51
N SER A 66 -19.87 7.39 5.41
CA SER A 66 -21.24 7.62 5.87
C SER A 66 -21.24 7.76 7.38
N GLN A 67 -21.99 8.74 7.89
CA GLN A 67 -22.14 8.94 9.33
C GLN A 67 -23.52 8.45 9.76
N ARG A 68 -23.56 7.74 10.89
CA ARG A 68 -24.81 7.36 11.55
C ARG A 68 -24.74 7.70 13.03
N SER A 69 -25.86 8.17 13.56
CA SER A 69 -26.08 8.35 14.99
C SER A 69 -26.73 7.09 15.57
N ILE A 70 -26.27 6.65 16.73
CA ILE A 70 -26.93 5.56 17.46
C ILE A 70 -28.15 6.15 18.19
N ASP A 71 -29.29 5.46 18.11
CA ASP A 71 -30.51 5.86 18.80
C ASP A 71 -30.30 5.90 20.33
N LYS A 72 -30.91 6.89 20.95
CA LYS A 72 -30.71 7.29 22.34
C LYS A 72 -31.24 6.27 23.36
N GLY A 73 -32.04 5.30 22.93
CA GLY A 73 -32.69 4.33 23.82
C GLY A 73 -33.66 5.01 24.81
N PRO A 74 -34.48 4.20 25.52
CA PRO A 74 -35.56 4.72 26.35
C PRO A 74 -35.09 5.36 27.68
N TYR A 75 -33.85 5.16 28.11
CA TYR A 75 -33.34 5.61 29.42
C TYR A 75 -32.71 7.03 29.40
N ASN A 76 -33.02 7.83 28.37
CA ASN A 76 -32.44 9.16 28.19
C ASN A 76 -33.28 10.25 28.92
N HIS A 77 -33.28 10.19 30.25
CA HIS A 77 -33.94 11.17 31.11
C HIS A 77 -32.93 12.22 31.60
N GLY A 78 -32.72 13.26 30.80
CA GLY A 78 -32.20 14.56 31.26
C GLY A 78 -30.83 14.58 31.95
N GLY A 79 -29.75 14.72 31.18
CA GLY A 79 -28.46 15.21 31.68
C GLY A 79 -27.26 14.43 31.16
N ILE A 80 -26.35 15.14 30.47
CA ILE A 80 -25.07 14.67 29.90
C ILE A 80 -25.26 13.64 28.76
N ILE A 81 -25.43 14.15 27.54
CA ILE A 81 -25.72 13.34 26.36
C ILE A 81 -24.40 12.88 25.71
N TRP A 82 -24.12 11.59 25.82
CA TRP A 82 -23.08 10.91 25.06
C TRP A 82 -23.62 10.55 23.68
N LEU A 83 -23.45 11.43 22.69
CA LEU A 83 -23.80 11.05 21.32
C LEU A 83 -22.63 10.30 20.69
N GLU A 84 -22.71 8.97 20.72
CA GLU A 84 -21.81 8.15 19.91
C GLU A 84 -22.13 8.38 18.42
N LYS A 85 -21.18 8.97 17.72
CA LYS A 85 -21.19 9.12 16.28
C LYS A 85 -20.34 7.99 15.70
N VAL A 86 -20.92 7.24 14.78
CA VAL A 86 -20.19 6.21 14.03
C VAL A 86 -19.98 6.71 12.61
N CYS A 87 -18.72 6.80 12.20
CA CYS A 87 -18.32 7.11 10.83
C CYS A 87 -17.85 5.83 10.16
N ASP A 88 -18.67 5.30 9.24
CA ASP A 88 -18.33 4.12 8.46
C ASP A 88 -17.52 4.55 7.22
N PHE A 89 -16.33 3.96 7.03
CA PHE A 89 -15.45 4.23 5.90
C PHE A 89 -15.31 3.01 5.00
N VAL A 90 -15.46 3.21 3.68
CA VAL A 90 -15.06 2.22 2.67
C VAL A 90 -13.84 2.74 1.94
N PHE A 91 -12.73 2.03 2.07
CA PHE A 91 -11.46 2.37 1.42
C PHE A 91 -11.33 1.70 0.07
N THR A 92 -10.95 2.47 -0.94
CA THR A 92 -10.75 2.01 -2.32
C THR A 92 -9.36 2.42 -2.78
N THR A 93 -8.66 1.47 -3.40
CA THR A 93 -7.35 1.71 -4.03
C THR A 93 -7.46 1.43 -5.51
N LYS A 94 -6.96 2.35 -6.34
CA LYS A 94 -6.84 2.21 -7.78
C LYS A 94 -5.38 2.39 -8.18
N LEU A 95 -4.88 1.49 -9.01
CA LEU A 95 -3.55 1.54 -9.57
C LEU A 95 -3.68 1.62 -11.08
N ARG A 96 -2.92 2.52 -11.69
CA ARG A 96 -2.80 2.61 -13.15
C ARG A 96 -1.35 2.73 -13.54
N GLN A 97 -0.86 1.86 -14.40
CA GLN A 97 0.52 1.93 -14.85
C GLN A 97 0.76 3.24 -15.61
N ARG A 98 1.78 3.99 -15.21
CA ARG A 98 2.20 5.25 -15.83
C ARG A 98 3.44 5.08 -16.72
N SER A 99 4.33 4.15 -16.35
CA SER A 99 5.56 3.91 -17.10
C SER A 99 5.29 3.27 -18.47
N ALA A 100 6.01 3.75 -19.49
CA ALA A 100 6.05 3.09 -20.79
C ALA A 100 6.79 1.74 -20.67
N GLY A 101 6.07 0.64 -20.89
CA GLY A 101 6.63 -0.71 -20.85
C GLY A 101 5.54 -1.76 -20.65
N LYS A 102 5.83 -2.99 -21.09
CA LYS A 102 5.02 -4.15 -20.70
C LYS A 102 5.66 -4.74 -19.45
N TYR A 103 4.84 -5.11 -18.48
CA TYR A 103 5.29 -5.84 -17.30
C TYR A 103 4.34 -7.02 -17.08
N ASN A 104 4.65 -8.13 -17.75
CA ASN A 104 3.77 -9.29 -17.82
C ASN A 104 3.98 -10.24 -16.64
N HIS A 105 4.15 -9.68 -15.44
CA HIS A 105 4.35 -10.45 -14.22
C HIS A 105 3.31 -10.06 -13.18
N GLU A 106 2.90 -11.05 -12.39
CA GLU A 106 2.00 -10.83 -11.28
C GLU A 106 2.62 -9.85 -10.28
N LEU A 107 1.82 -8.87 -9.90
CA LEU A 107 2.10 -7.91 -8.84
C LEU A 107 1.15 -8.18 -7.69
N LYS A 108 1.70 -8.21 -6.48
CA LYS A 108 0.92 -8.20 -5.24
C LYS A 108 0.79 -6.75 -4.79
N VAL A 109 -0.45 -6.34 -4.50
CA VAL A 109 -0.76 -5.04 -3.91
C VAL A 109 -1.25 -5.25 -2.49
N GLU A 110 -0.63 -4.57 -1.55
CA GLU A 110 -1.04 -4.53 -0.15
C GLU A 110 -1.52 -3.12 0.18
N PHE A 111 -2.68 -3.03 0.83
CA PHE A 111 -3.25 -1.77 1.28
C PHE A 111 -3.44 -1.82 2.79
N PHE A 112 -3.09 -0.72 3.46
CA PHE A 112 -3.24 -0.52 4.89
C PHE A 112 -3.96 0.82 5.12
N ALA A 113 -5.12 0.77 5.75
CA ALA A 113 -5.81 1.97 6.23
C ALA A 113 -5.36 2.26 7.66
N ILE A 114 -4.95 3.50 7.92
CA ILE A 114 -4.44 3.93 9.21
C ILE A 114 -5.44 4.93 9.82
N GLY A 115 -5.78 4.70 11.08
CA GLY A 115 -6.54 5.58 11.92
C GLY A 115 -5.65 6.30 12.91
N GLU A 116 -6.18 7.35 13.51
CA GLU A 116 -5.56 8.10 14.60
C GLU A 116 -6.54 8.20 15.74
N GLU A 117 -6.02 8.22 16.96
CA GLU A 117 -6.78 8.69 18.11
C GLU A 117 -7.11 10.18 17.96
N ILE A 118 -8.31 10.55 18.41
CA ILE A 118 -8.66 11.95 18.62
C ILE A 118 -8.04 12.38 19.95
N ASP A 119 -7.27 13.47 19.92
CA ASP A 119 -6.52 14.02 21.07
C ASP A 119 -5.64 12.98 21.77
N GLY A 120 -4.96 12.14 20.97
CA GLY A 120 -4.01 11.13 21.40
C GLY A 120 -2.82 11.01 20.44
N ASP A 121 -1.84 10.21 20.81
CA ASP A 121 -0.56 10.08 20.10
C ASP A 121 -0.43 8.77 19.29
N ASN A 122 -1.45 7.92 19.36
CA ASN A 122 -1.40 6.59 18.77
C ASN A 122 -2.22 6.48 17.48
N TYR A 123 -1.83 5.49 16.70
CA TYR A 123 -2.42 5.12 15.41
C TYR A 123 -3.16 3.81 15.54
N ILE A 124 -4.05 3.51 14.60
CA ILE A 124 -4.85 2.29 14.58
C ILE A 124 -4.73 1.65 13.20
N LEU A 125 -4.47 0.34 13.12
CA LEU A 125 -4.58 -0.35 11.83
C LEU A 125 -6.06 -0.61 11.55
N LEU A 126 -6.70 0.22 10.74
CA LEU A 126 -8.14 0.16 10.49
C LEU A 126 -8.54 -0.96 9.54
N ASP A 127 -7.73 -1.16 8.51
CA ASP A 127 -8.00 -2.17 7.48
C ASP A 127 -6.68 -2.65 6.89
N ARG A 128 -6.68 -3.91 6.45
CA ARG A 128 -5.59 -4.51 5.69
C ARG A 128 -6.18 -5.34 4.57
N GLN A 129 -5.86 -4.96 3.35
CA GLN A 129 -6.31 -5.66 2.14
C GLN A 129 -5.11 -6.14 1.34
N THR A 130 -5.31 -7.21 0.60
CA THR A 130 -4.31 -7.74 -0.34
C THR A 130 -5.01 -8.13 -1.62
N SER A 131 -4.43 -7.76 -2.74
CA SER A 131 -4.92 -8.15 -4.05
C SER A 131 -3.73 -8.47 -4.96
N ARG A 132 -3.99 -9.19 -6.04
CA ARG A 132 -2.98 -9.53 -7.05
C ARG A 132 -3.50 -9.22 -8.43
N PHE A 133 -2.63 -8.74 -9.29
CA PHE A 133 -2.98 -8.49 -10.69
C PHE A 133 -1.73 -8.50 -11.57
N THR A 134 -1.91 -8.78 -12.85
CA THR A 134 -0.89 -8.58 -13.88
C THR A 134 -1.31 -7.38 -14.72
N PRO A 135 -0.46 -6.34 -14.91
CA PRO A 135 -0.77 -5.24 -15.82
C PRO A 135 -0.81 -5.74 -17.27
N THR A 136 -2.01 -5.95 -17.81
CA THR A 136 -2.18 -6.40 -19.19
C THR A 136 -2.89 -5.32 -20.01
N LYS A 137 -3.02 -5.54 -21.33
CA LYS A 137 -3.77 -4.58 -22.16
C LYS A 137 -5.27 -4.66 -21.89
N GLU A 138 -5.76 -5.86 -21.58
CA GLU A 138 -7.17 -6.18 -21.37
C GLU A 138 -7.73 -5.45 -20.14
N ASN A 139 -6.95 -5.33 -19.06
CA ASN A 139 -7.34 -4.53 -17.89
C ASN A 139 -6.94 -3.05 -17.98
N GLY A 140 -6.50 -2.58 -19.15
CA GLY A 140 -6.01 -1.22 -19.34
C GLY A 140 -4.82 -0.88 -18.46
N GLN A 141 -4.00 -1.88 -18.10
CA GLN A 141 -2.87 -1.78 -17.16
C GLN A 141 -3.28 -1.17 -15.82
N SER A 142 -4.51 -1.44 -15.41
CA SER A 142 -5.14 -0.84 -14.24
C SER A 142 -5.73 -1.91 -13.34
N HIS A 143 -5.79 -1.62 -12.04
CA HIS A 143 -6.39 -2.48 -11.04
C HIS A 143 -7.11 -1.67 -9.99
N SER A 144 -8.24 -2.15 -9.52
CA SER A 144 -9.04 -1.48 -8.48
C SER A 144 -9.61 -2.51 -7.54
N PHE A 145 -9.53 -2.24 -6.25
CA PHE A 145 -10.18 -3.06 -5.23
C PHE A 145 -10.63 -2.18 -4.06
N HIS A 146 -11.62 -2.67 -3.32
CA HIS A 146 -12.18 -1.99 -2.17
C HIS A 146 -12.45 -2.97 -1.03
N GLY A 147 -12.42 -2.45 0.18
CA GLY A 147 -12.67 -3.23 1.39
C GLY A 147 -14.15 -3.28 1.76
N VAL A 148 -14.36 -3.81 2.96
CA VAL A 148 -15.63 -3.72 3.69
C VAL A 148 -15.69 -2.40 4.49
N PRO A 149 -16.88 -1.93 4.88
CA PRO A 149 -16.99 -0.77 5.75
C PRO A 149 -16.25 -0.95 7.09
N VAL A 150 -15.47 0.05 7.49
CA VAL A 150 -14.81 0.14 8.80
C VAL A 150 -15.46 1.23 9.62
N ALA A 151 -16.00 0.86 10.79
CA ALA A 151 -16.65 1.77 11.72
C ALA A 151 -15.61 2.48 12.60
N LEU A 152 -15.59 3.82 12.55
CA LEU A 152 -14.84 4.65 13.49
C LEU A 152 -15.80 5.28 14.50
N HIS A 153 -15.48 5.10 15.77
CA HIS A 153 -16.32 5.55 16.86
C HIS A 153 -15.79 6.87 17.40
N VAL A 154 -16.68 7.86 17.49
CA VAL A 154 -16.40 9.17 18.06
C VAL A 154 -17.38 9.41 19.20
N ARG A 155 -16.82 9.76 20.36
CA ARG A 155 -17.58 10.26 21.51
C ARG A 155 -17.38 11.76 21.59
N ASP A 156 -18.48 12.46 21.40
CA ASP A 156 -18.53 13.92 21.44
C ASP A 156 -19.07 14.35 22.81
N TRP A 157 -18.20 14.97 23.61
CA TRP A 157 -18.55 15.58 24.88
C TRP A 157 -18.36 17.09 24.79
N SER A 158 -18.91 17.69 23.73
CA SER A 158 -18.88 19.14 23.45
C SER A 158 -19.32 20.02 24.62
N GLN A 159 -20.10 19.51 25.57
CA GLN A 159 -20.47 20.24 26.79
C GLN A 159 -19.32 20.44 27.80
N ILE A 160 -18.26 19.63 27.76
CA ILE A 160 -17.04 19.78 28.59
C ILE A 160 -15.75 19.78 27.75
N SER A 161 -15.87 20.06 26.45
CA SER A 161 -14.75 20.11 25.49
C SER A 161 -13.92 18.81 25.40
N MET A 162 -14.50 17.65 25.73
CA MET A 162 -13.81 16.36 25.55
C MET A 162 -14.28 15.70 24.25
N TYR A 163 -13.42 15.72 23.23
CA TYR A 163 -13.65 15.01 21.97
C TYR A 163 -12.74 13.78 21.95
N ARG A 164 -13.31 12.58 21.91
CA ARG A 164 -12.53 11.32 21.99
C ARG A 164 -12.99 10.35 20.92
N GLY A 165 -12.12 9.41 20.58
CA GLY A 165 -12.45 8.34 19.66
C GLY A 165 -11.40 8.22 18.57
N GLN A 166 -11.87 7.85 17.38
CA GLN A 166 -11.02 7.46 16.27
C GLN A 166 -11.36 8.29 15.04
N LYS A 167 -10.34 8.72 14.31
CA LYS A 167 -10.47 9.39 13.02
C LYS A 167 -9.59 8.71 11.99
N TYR A 168 -9.88 8.95 10.71
CA TYR A 168 -8.99 8.52 9.64
C TYR A 168 -7.66 9.28 9.74
N GLY A 169 -6.55 8.53 9.78
CA GLY A 169 -5.19 9.07 9.91
C GLY A 169 -4.38 8.98 8.62
N GLY A 170 -4.62 8.00 7.76
CA GLY A 170 -3.85 7.87 6.54
C GLY A 170 -3.96 6.52 5.84
N TYR A 171 -3.07 6.32 4.87
CA TYR A 171 -2.95 5.07 4.14
C TYR A 171 -1.51 4.76 3.73
N LEU A 172 -1.28 3.48 3.47
CA LEU A 172 -0.10 2.93 2.80
C LEU A 172 -0.56 1.89 1.77
N VAL A 173 -0.10 2.03 0.53
CA VAL A 173 -0.22 1.05 -0.54
C VAL A 173 1.19 0.64 -0.94
N VAL A 174 1.44 -0.66 -1.01
CA VAL A 174 2.71 -1.22 -1.44
C VAL A 174 2.46 -2.18 -2.58
N VAL A 175 3.22 -2.01 -3.66
CA VAL A 175 3.23 -2.92 -4.81
C VAL A 175 4.52 -3.72 -4.77
N THR A 176 4.42 -5.04 -4.72
CA THR A 176 5.56 -5.95 -4.76
C THR A 176 5.49 -6.88 -5.96
N ASP A 177 6.64 -7.19 -6.55
CA ASP A 177 6.73 -8.20 -7.61
C ASP A 177 6.79 -9.64 -7.05
N SER A 178 6.86 -10.60 -7.96
CA SER A 178 7.02 -12.03 -7.66
C SER A 178 8.29 -12.38 -6.86
N ARG A 179 9.30 -11.52 -6.85
CA ARG A 179 10.52 -11.68 -6.05
C ARG A 179 10.36 -11.15 -4.62
N GLY A 180 9.20 -10.59 -4.29
CA GLY A 180 8.95 -9.89 -3.03
C GLY A 180 9.60 -8.50 -2.96
N LYS A 181 10.14 -7.98 -4.07
CA LYS A 181 10.75 -6.66 -4.11
C LYS A 181 9.67 -5.59 -4.26
N VAL A 182 9.76 -4.53 -3.46
CA VAL A 182 8.89 -3.36 -3.59
C VAL A 182 9.18 -2.66 -4.92
N VAL A 183 8.15 -2.57 -5.76
CA VAL A 183 8.15 -1.96 -7.08
C VAL A 183 7.74 -0.49 -6.98
N ASP A 184 6.67 -0.22 -6.23
CA ASP A 184 6.14 1.13 -6.04
C ASP A 184 5.42 1.26 -4.69
N VAL A 185 5.33 2.48 -4.18
CA VAL A 185 4.72 2.79 -2.88
C VAL A 185 3.91 4.08 -2.97
N GLY A 186 2.65 4.01 -2.55
CA GLY A 186 1.80 5.19 -2.34
C GLY A 186 1.53 5.35 -0.85
N SER A 187 1.79 6.53 -0.28
CA SER A 187 1.50 6.75 1.13
C SER A 187 1.12 8.19 1.43
N SER A 188 0.18 8.35 2.36
CA SER A 188 -0.16 9.63 2.98
C SER A 188 0.96 10.22 3.83
N HIS A 189 1.84 9.37 4.40
CA HIS A 189 2.84 9.78 5.37
C HIS A 189 4.20 9.14 5.05
N LYS A 190 5.27 9.95 5.09
CA LYS A 190 6.63 9.49 4.73
C LYS A 190 7.19 8.41 5.66
N TRP A 191 6.70 8.30 6.90
CA TRP A 191 7.20 7.35 7.89
C TRP A 191 6.54 5.96 7.81
N LEU A 192 5.33 5.85 7.24
CA LEU A 192 4.58 4.59 7.16
C LEU A 192 5.30 3.47 6.40
N PRO A 193 5.99 3.72 5.27
CA PRO A 193 6.74 2.67 4.57
C PRO A 193 7.80 2.00 5.44
N GLY A 194 8.37 2.72 6.41
CA GLY A 194 9.35 2.18 7.36
C GLY A 194 8.77 1.13 8.32
N LEU A 195 7.43 1.06 8.45
CA LEU A 195 6.74 0.11 9.31
C LEU A 195 6.13 -1.08 8.56
N LEU A 196 6.40 -1.21 7.25
CA LEU A 196 5.73 -2.22 6.40
C LEU A 196 5.81 -3.64 6.96
N SER A 197 6.98 -4.07 7.42
CA SER A 197 7.15 -5.42 8.01
C SER A 197 6.24 -5.61 9.22
N LYS A 198 6.20 -4.62 10.13
CA LYS A 198 5.36 -4.65 11.33
C LYS A 198 3.87 -4.66 10.96
N LEU A 199 3.43 -3.82 10.03
CA LEU A 199 2.02 -3.72 9.62
C LEU A 199 1.47 -5.00 8.98
N ARG A 200 2.33 -5.80 8.31
CA ARG A 200 1.95 -7.11 7.74
C ARG A 200 1.58 -8.14 8.81
N GLU A 201 2.19 -8.05 9.98
CA GLU A 201 1.93 -8.97 11.11
C GLU A 201 0.94 -8.37 12.11
N PHE A 202 0.81 -7.03 12.10
CA PHE A 202 0.00 -6.33 13.08
C PHE A 202 -1.49 -6.68 12.96
N PRO A 203 -2.18 -6.95 14.07
CA PRO A 203 -3.62 -7.24 14.05
C PRO A 203 -4.44 -5.99 13.69
N VAL A 204 -5.44 -6.17 12.83
CA VAL A 204 -6.41 -5.13 12.46
C VAL A 204 -7.24 -4.70 13.69
N SER A 205 -7.68 -3.44 13.71
CA SER A 205 -8.44 -2.76 14.76
C SER A 205 -7.68 -2.53 16.06
N ARG A 206 -6.35 -2.46 15.99
CA ARG A 206 -5.50 -2.33 17.17
C ARG A 206 -4.59 -1.11 17.10
N HIS A 207 -4.18 -0.61 18.27
CA HIS A 207 -3.44 0.65 18.42
C HIS A 207 -1.93 0.43 18.40
N PHE A 208 -1.17 1.32 17.76
CA PHE A 208 0.29 1.32 17.74
C PHE A 208 0.85 2.74 17.79
N ASP A 209 2.08 2.91 18.27
CA ASP A 209 2.78 4.19 18.28
C ASP A 209 3.51 4.48 16.94
N LYS A 210 4.18 5.63 16.81
CA LYS A 210 4.95 5.98 15.59
C LYS A 210 6.07 5.00 15.24
N THR A 211 6.53 4.19 16.20
CA THR A 211 7.56 3.18 15.98
C THR A 211 6.97 1.85 15.50
N GLY A 212 5.64 1.72 15.49
CA GLY A 212 4.93 0.48 15.19
C GLY A 212 4.89 -0.49 16.38
N ALA A 213 5.19 -0.04 17.59
CA ALA A 213 5.06 -0.84 18.80
C ALA A 213 3.59 -0.89 19.23
N ARG A 214 3.16 -2.05 19.73
CA ARG A 214 1.79 -2.23 20.21
C ARG A 214 1.56 -1.40 21.46
N VAL A 215 0.50 -0.59 21.46
CA VAL A 215 0.05 0.15 22.64
C VAL A 215 -1.36 -0.27 23.04
N ALA A 216 -1.68 -0.04 24.31
CA ALA A 216 -3.04 -0.17 24.80
C ALA A 216 -3.89 0.99 24.22
N PRO A 217 -5.20 0.75 23.96
CA PRO A 217 -6.10 1.86 23.65
C PRO A 217 -6.08 2.89 24.79
N PRO A 218 -6.37 4.16 24.50
CA PRO A 218 -6.28 5.22 25.49
C PRO A 218 -7.32 4.93 26.59
N ARG A 219 -6.87 4.94 27.84
CA ARG A 219 -7.79 4.75 28.97
C ARG A 219 -8.71 5.97 29.08
N PRO A 220 -9.98 5.79 29.46
CA PRO A 220 -10.81 6.93 29.86
C PRO A 220 -10.09 7.66 30.99
N ILE A 221 -9.77 8.93 30.80
CA ILE A 221 -9.34 9.78 31.91
C ILE A 221 -10.61 10.10 32.67
N ILE A 222 -10.77 9.47 33.85
CA ILE A 222 -11.82 9.83 34.80
C ILE A 222 -11.28 11.05 35.54
N TRP A 223 -11.67 12.25 35.11
CA TRP A 223 -11.51 13.44 35.93
C TRP A 223 -12.57 13.35 37.04
N TYR A 224 -12.14 13.22 38.29
CA TYR A 224 -12.98 13.37 39.48
C TYR A 224 -13.18 14.85 39.80
#